data_AF-A0AAU2TW56-F1
#
_entry.id   AF-A0AAU2TW56-F1
#
_cell.length_a   1.000
_cell.length_b   1.000
_cell.length_c   1.000
_cell.angle_alpha   90.00
_cell.angle_beta   90.00
_cell.angle_gamma   90.00
#
_symmetry.space_group_name_H-M   'P 1'
#
loop_
_entity.id
_entity.type
_entity.pdbx_description
1 polymer ?
#
loop_
_entity_poly.entity_id
_entity_poly.type
_entity_poly.pdbx_seq_one_letter_code
_entity_poly.pdbx_strand_id
1 'polypeptide(L)'
;MRHWFRALLAVLITAAVVVPLAAAARPRIPAPDPAALAPPTAATLEGAYAANRANATLASGMAADHGDRHRAAAERELAAPSRNLLSFDGRGAGRAVEVFGDLAHADRVAVLVPGSDTSLDTFGRFRAGAAALHHRLTGQTGAGPRTAVVAWLGYTTPGTVSATVITPDRAEEAAPDLREFLRELRSVTAPGARFTLLCHSYGTVVCGRAAPHLDVTDLVLLGSPGTGAASAADLRTRARIWAARGADDWVADVPHVSADLFGTTVGFGTDPLSPSFGARVFAAGSGGHSDYFRPGSPSLANIARIVLGETSEVTGA
;
A
#
# COMPACT_ATOMS: atom_id res chain seq x y z
N MET A 1 -30.24 -1.22 22.36
CA MET A 1 -30.19 -2.59 21.78
C MET A 1 -29.33 -2.70 20.52
N ARG A 2 -29.36 -1.76 19.56
CA ARG A 2 -28.63 -1.87 18.28
C ARG A 2 -27.09 -1.71 18.37
N HIS A 3 -26.57 -0.99 19.37
CA HIS A 3 -25.12 -0.89 19.63
C HIS A 3 -24.53 -2.13 20.31
N TRP A 4 -25.32 -2.80 21.16
CA TRP A 4 -24.86 -3.99 21.90
C TRP A 4 -24.75 -5.21 20.99
N PHE A 5 -25.64 -5.34 20.00
CA PHE A 5 -25.54 -6.36 18.95
C PHE A 5 -24.33 -6.17 18.03
N ARG A 6 -23.85 -4.93 17.83
CA ARG A 6 -22.67 -4.63 17.01
C ARG A 6 -21.36 -4.91 17.77
N ALA A 7 -21.31 -4.55 19.06
CA ALA A 7 -20.19 -4.91 19.93
C ALA A 7 -20.06 -6.42 20.11
N LEU A 8 -21.18 -7.16 20.19
CA LEU A 8 -21.16 -8.63 20.27
C LEU A 8 -20.64 -9.29 18.98
N LEU A 9 -20.88 -8.67 17.82
CA LEU A 9 -20.32 -9.14 16.54
C LEU A 9 -18.80 -8.93 16.48
N ALA A 10 -18.30 -7.80 16.99
CA ALA A 10 -16.86 -7.53 17.08
C ALA A 10 -16.14 -8.46 18.08
N VAL A 11 -16.81 -8.83 19.18
CA VAL A 11 -16.31 -9.81 20.16
C VAL A 11 -16.37 -11.24 19.63
N LEU A 12 -17.39 -11.59 18.82
CA LEU A 12 -17.45 -12.90 18.15
C LEU A 12 -16.39 -13.05 17.04
N ILE A 13 -15.97 -11.96 16.41
CA ILE A 13 -14.83 -11.97 15.47
C ILE A 13 -13.49 -12.13 16.20
N THR A 14 -13.37 -11.66 17.45
CA THR A 14 -12.16 -11.86 18.27
C THR A 14 -12.11 -13.23 18.97
N ALA A 15 -13.24 -13.92 19.15
CA ALA A 15 -13.29 -15.21 19.86
C ALA A 15 -13.25 -16.46 18.94
N ALA A 16 -13.25 -16.32 17.61
CA ALA A 16 -13.27 -17.45 16.66
C ALA A 16 -11.90 -17.83 16.06
N VAL A 17 -10.79 -17.32 16.61
CA VAL A 17 -9.44 -17.53 16.02
C VAL A 17 -8.58 -18.43 16.90
N VAL A 18 -8.94 -19.71 17.03
CA VAL A 18 -7.97 -20.81 17.20
C VAL A 18 -8.58 -22.09 16.59
N VAL A 19 -8.71 -22.10 15.27
CA VAL A 19 -8.75 -23.33 14.49
C VAL A 19 -7.86 -23.08 13.28
N PRO A 20 -6.86 -23.93 12.99
CA PRO A 20 -6.13 -23.84 11.74
C PRO A 20 -7.10 -24.23 10.62
N LEU A 21 -7.87 -23.27 10.12
CA LEU A 21 -8.51 -23.41 8.82
C LEU A 21 -7.36 -23.44 7.82
N ALA A 22 -7.03 -24.67 7.40
CA ALA A 22 -6.15 -24.92 6.28
C ALA A 22 -6.49 -23.92 5.19
N ALA A 23 -5.54 -23.04 4.87
CA ALA A 23 -5.62 -22.19 3.70
C ALA A 23 -6.00 -23.13 2.55
N ALA A 24 -7.21 -22.98 2.01
CA ALA A 24 -7.62 -23.72 0.84
C ALA A 24 -6.54 -23.43 -0.21
N ALA A 25 -5.68 -24.42 -0.45
CA ALA A 25 -4.57 -24.30 -1.37
C ALA A 25 -5.19 -24.14 -2.74
N ARG A 26 -5.39 -22.87 -3.17
CA ARG A 26 -5.77 -22.60 -4.55
C ARG A 26 -4.72 -23.30 -5.41
N PRO A 27 -5.13 -24.08 -6.43
CA PRO A 27 -4.17 -24.63 -7.38
C PRO A 27 -3.25 -23.48 -7.84
N ARG A 28 -1.94 -23.70 -7.77
CA ARG A 28 -0.99 -22.66 -8.16
C ARG A 28 -1.20 -22.37 -9.63
N ILE A 29 -1.70 -21.17 -9.92
CA ILE A 29 -1.83 -20.69 -11.29
C ILE A 29 -0.40 -20.66 -11.88
N PRO A 30 -0.15 -21.37 -13.00
CA PRO A 30 1.15 -21.35 -13.64
C PRO A 30 1.49 -19.93 -14.09
N ALA A 31 2.73 -19.52 -13.85
CA ALA A 31 3.28 -18.25 -14.32
C ALA A 31 4.75 -18.46 -14.69
N PRO A 32 5.29 -17.67 -15.64
CA PRO A 32 6.72 -17.73 -15.96
C PRO A 32 7.55 -17.23 -14.78
N ASP A 33 8.85 -17.55 -14.78
CA ASP A 33 9.76 -16.83 -13.90
C ASP A 33 9.77 -15.33 -14.25
N PRO A 34 9.99 -14.44 -13.26
CA PRO A 34 10.08 -13.00 -13.51
C PRO A 34 11.11 -12.67 -14.58
N ALA A 35 10.90 -11.54 -15.28
CA ALA A 35 11.84 -11.06 -16.27
C ALA A 35 13.24 -10.87 -15.64
N ALA A 36 14.24 -11.53 -16.21
CA ALA A 36 15.63 -11.41 -15.78
C ALA A 36 16.17 -10.04 -16.25
N LEU A 37 16.17 -9.06 -15.35
CA LEU A 37 16.61 -7.70 -15.61
C LEU A 37 17.84 -7.37 -14.76
N ALA A 38 18.77 -6.62 -15.32
CA ALA A 38 19.74 -5.90 -14.50
C ALA A 38 19.00 -4.87 -13.62
N PRO A 39 19.56 -4.48 -12.46
CA PRO A 39 18.99 -3.42 -11.65
C PRO A 39 18.68 -2.19 -12.50
N PRO A 40 17.44 -1.66 -12.46
CA PRO A 40 17.04 -0.57 -13.35
C PRO A 40 17.87 0.68 -13.05
N THR A 41 18.11 1.46 -14.09
CA THR A 41 18.68 2.81 -14.05
C THR A 41 17.70 3.75 -14.72
N ALA A 42 17.82 5.06 -14.50
CA ALA A 42 16.99 6.05 -15.19
C ALA A 42 16.98 5.85 -16.73
N ALA A 43 18.11 5.43 -17.32
CA ALA A 43 18.23 5.19 -18.75
C ALA A 43 17.61 3.86 -19.23
N THR A 44 17.37 2.90 -18.33
CA THR A 44 16.86 1.56 -18.68
C THR A 44 15.41 1.31 -18.26
N LEU A 45 14.74 2.32 -17.68
CA LEU A 45 13.34 2.20 -17.20
C LEU A 45 12.38 1.73 -18.29
N GLU A 46 12.44 2.30 -19.49
CA GLU A 46 11.57 1.88 -20.60
C GLU A 46 11.76 0.41 -20.99
N GLY A 47 13.00 -0.07 -20.96
CA GLY A 47 13.33 -1.48 -21.19
C GLY A 47 12.77 -2.38 -20.09
N ALA A 48 12.90 -1.97 -18.82
CA ALA A 48 12.32 -2.69 -17.69
C ALA A 48 10.78 -2.75 -17.79
N TYR A 49 10.12 -1.63 -18.13
CA TYR A 49 8.69 -1.58 -18.33
C TYR A 49 8.23 -2.51 -19.45
N ALA A 50 8.92 -2.51 -20.59
CA ALA A 50 8.61 -3.40 -21.70
C ALA A 50 8.79 -4.87 -21.34
N ALA A 51 9.87 -5.23 -20.65
CA ALA A 51 10.15 -6.60 -20.24
C ALA A 51 9.13 -7.14 -19.25
N ASN A 52 8.74 -6.35 -18.25
CA ASN A 52 7.70 -6.76 -17.29
C ASN A 52 6.32 -6.88 -17.94
N ARG A 53 5.96 -6.00 -18.89
CA ARG A 53 4.72 -6.17 -19.68
C ARG A 53 4.74 -7.44 -20.54
N ALA A 54 5.89 -7.77 -21.14
CA ALA A 54 6.05 -9.01 -21.90
C ALA A 54 5.92 -10.24 -20.98
N ASN A 55 6.50 -10.19 -19.78
CA ASN A 55 6.34 -11.25 -18.77
C ASN A 55 4.87 -11.41 -18.34
N ALA A 56 4.15 -10.30 -18.10
CA ALA A 56 2.72 -10.33 -17.83
C ALA A 56 1.88 -10.90 -18.99
N THR A 57 2.31 -10.67 -20.24
CA THR A 57 1.66 -11.31 -21.41
C THR A 57 1.81 -12.83 -21.39
N LEU A 58 3.02 -13.32 -21.06
CA LEU A 58 3.27 -14.76 -20.95
C LEU A 58 2.46 -15.37 -19.79
N ALA A 59 2.44 -14.71 -18.63
CA ALA A 59 1.64 -15.13 -17.48
C ALA A 59 0.15 -15.21 -17.85
N SER A 60 -0.39 -14.19 -18.53
CA SER A 60 -1.78 -14.16 -18.99
C SER A 60 -2.13 -15.34 -19.89
N GLY A 61 -1.22 -15.73 -20.80
CA GLY A 61 -1.38 -16.91 -21.65
C GLY A 61 -1.41 -18.21 -20.84
N MET A 62 -0.45 -18.37 -19.93
CA MET A 62 -0.36 -19.56 -19.06
C MET A 62 -1.59 -19.71 -18.15
N ALA A 63 -2.09 -18.61 -17.57
CA ALA A 63 -3.31 -18.61 -16.79
C ALA A 63 -4.54 -18.98 -17.62
N ALA A 64 -4.63 -18.49 -18.87
CA ALA A 64 -5.72 -18.82 -19.78
C ALA A 64 -5.70 -20.30 -20.19
N ASP A 65 -4.53 -20.85 -20.51
CA ASP A 65 -4.33 -22.27 -20.85
C ASP A 65 -4.63 -23.19 -19.66
N HIS A 66 -4.38 -22.70 -18.44
CA HIS A 66 -4.75 -23.37 -17.20
C HIS A 66 -6.26 -23.27 -16.88
N GLY A 67 -7.01 -22.43 -17.60
CA GLY A 67 -8.45 -22.22 -17.41
C GLY A 67 -8.82 -21.12 -16.42
N ASP A 68 -7.86 -20.41 -15.83
CA ASP A 68 -8.11 -19.27 -14.95
C ASP A 68 -8.29 -17.98 -15.76
N ARG A 69 -9.52 -17.79 -16.27
CA ARG A 69 -9.87 -16.61 -17.07
C ARG A 69 -9.80 -15.30 -16.28
N HIS A 70 -10.01 -15.35 -14.96
CA HIS A 70 -9.97 -14.17 -14.11
C HIS A 70 -8.54 -13.65 -14.00
N ARG A 71 -7.60 -14.53 -13.62
CA ARG A 71 -6.18 -14.19 -13.55
C ARG A 71 -5.64 -13.77 -14.91
N ALA A 72 -5.99 -14.51 -15.98
CA ALA A 72 -5.57 -14.17 -17.33
C ALA A 72 -6.01 -12.75 -17.74
N ALA A 73 -7.21 -12.31 -17.34
CA ALA A 73 -7.69 -10.95 -17.61
C ALA A 73 -6.90 -9.91 -16.82
N ALA A 74 -6.65 -10.14 -15.53
CA ALA A 74 -5.87 -9.23 -14.68
C ALA A 74 -4.43 -9.04 -15.19
N GLU A 75 -3.78 -10.12 -15.63
CA GLU A 75 -2.42 -10.08 -16.18
C GLU A 75 -2.38 -9.44 -17.57
N ARG A 76 -3.40 -9.68 -18.40
CA ARG A 76 -3.55 -8.99 -19.71
C ARG A 76 -3.70 -7.50 -19.54
N GLU A 77 -4.45 -7.06 -18.54
CA GLU A 77 -4.56 -5.65 -18.20
C GLU A 77 -3.21 -5.05 -17.81
N LEU A 78 -2.44 -5.73 -16.96
CA LEU A 78 -1.08 -5.33 -16.58
C LEU A 78 -0.13 -5.25 -17.78
N ALA A 79 -0.28 -6.17 -18.75
CA ALA A 79 0.50 -6.21 -19.98
C ALA A 79 0.19 -5.07 -20.98
N ALA A 80 -0.84 -4.26 -20.74
CA ALA A 80 -1.25 -3.21 -21.67
C ALA A 80 -0.08 -2.24 -21.99
N PRO A 81 0.15 -1.86 -23.27
CA PRO A 81 1.29 -1.02 -23.67
C PRO A 81 1.38 0.33 -22.96
N SER A 82 0.24 0.84 -22.48
CA SER A 82 0.14 2.11 -21.76
C SER A 82 0.56 2.05 -20.29
N ARG A 83 0.95 0.87 -19.77
CA ARG A 83 1.32 0.69 -18.36
C ARG A 83 2.83 0.64 -18.17
N ASN A 84 3.33 1.30 -17.14
CA ASN A 84 4.75 1.30 -16.81
C ASN A 84 5.01 0.37 -15.62
N LEU A 85 5.38 -0.88 -15.91
CA LEU A 85 5.61 -1.91 -14.88
C LEU A 85 7.08 -1.98 -14.49
N LEU A 86 7.43 -1.46 -13.32
CA LEU A 86 8.80 -1.52 -12.82
C LEU A 86 9.19 -2.94 -12.38
N SER A 87 8.23 -3.72 -11.90
CA SER A 87 8.39 -5.16 -11.62
C SER A 87 7.08 -5.91 -11.77
N PHE A 88 7.17 -7.19 -12.10
CA PHE A 88 6.04 -8.10 -12.21
C PHE A 88 6.47 -9.54 -11.87
N ASP A 89 5.64 -10.23 -11.07
CA ASP A 89 5.76 -11.65 -10.80
C ASP A 89 4.33 -12.24 -10.73
N GLY A 90 3.96 -13.06 -11.71
CA GLY A 90 2.64 -13.69 -11.77
C GLY A 90 2.45 -14.85 -10.79
N ARG A 91 3.52 -15.33 -10.14
CA ARG A 91 3.49 -16.56 -9.33
C ARG A 91 2.69 -16.34 -8.04
N GLY A 92 1.86 -17.33 -7.69
CA GLY A 92 1.03 -17.30 -6.48
C GLY A 92 -0.04 -16.19 -6.52
N ALA A 93 -0.17 -15.42 -5.43
CA ALA A 93 -1.04 -14.24 -5.40
C ALA A 93 -0.57 -13.13 -6.36
N GLY A 94 0.70 -13.21 -6.75
CA GLY A 94 1.41 -12.32 -7.66
C GLY A 94 1.77 -10.96 -7.03
N ARG A 95 2.76 -10.33 -7.63
CA ARG A 95 3.34 -9.03 -7.22
C ARG A 95 3.47 -8.15 -8.45
N ALA A 96 3.26 -6.85 -8.28
CA ALA A 96 3.40 -5.87 -9.36
C ALA A 96 3.74 -4.48 -8.80
N VAL A 97 4.59 -3.76 -9.52
CA VAL A 97 4.88 -2.35 -9.25
C VAL A 97 4.60 -1.55 -10.50
N GLU A 98 3.58 -0.69 -10.45
CA GLU A 98 3.20 0.20 -11.56
C GLU A 98 3.56 1.65 -11.23
N VAL A 99 4.13 2.34 -12.22
CA VAL A 99 4.57 3.73 -12.14
C VAL A 99 3.63 4.61 -12.95
N PHE A 100 3.27 5.77 -12.38
CA PHE A 100 2.50 6.83 -13.02
C PHE A 100 3.35 8.09 -13.06
N GLY A 101 3.57 8.64 -14.26
CA GLY A 101 4.41 9.81 -14.48
C GLY A 101 5.86 9.45 -14.86
N ASP A 102 6.69 10.47 -14.97
CA ASP A 102 8.11 10.34 -15.34
C ASP A 102 8.98 10.16 -14.08
N LEU A 103 9.27 8.90 -13.75
CA LEU A 103 9.99 8.53 -12.53
C LEU A 103 11.44 9.03 -12.51
N ALA A 104 12.13 8.98 -13.66
CA ALA A 104 13.53 9.42 -13.77
C ALA A 104 13.71 10.90 -13.42
N HIS A 105 12.67 11.68 -13.68
CA HIS A 105 12.65 13.12 -13.55
C HIS A 105 11.76 13.61 -12.40
N ALA A 106 11.19 12.73 -11.59
CA ALA A 106 10.31 13.17 -10.50
C ALA A 106 11.08 13.82 -9.34
N ASP A 107 10.65 15.02 -8.94
CA ASP A 107 11.14 15.73 -7.75
C ASP A 107 10.39 15.30 -6.46
N ARG A 108 9.18 14.76 -6.65
CA ARG A 108 8.31 14.18 -5.62
C ARG A 108 7.82 12.81 -6.06
N VAL A 109 8.04 11.80 -5.22
CA VAL A 109 7.60 10.43 -5.49
C VAL A 109 6.67 9.98 -4.36
N ALA A 110 5.43 9.63 -4.70
CA ALA A 110 4.49 9.02 -3.78
C ALA A 110 4.50 7.51 -3.98
N VAL A 111 4.70 6.73 -2.93
CA VAL A 111 4.67 5.26 -2.97
C VAL A 111 3.50 4.77 -2.15
N LEU A 112 2.52 4.15 -2.80
CA LEU A 112 1.37 3.55 -2.15
C LEU A 112 1.71 2.13 -1.71
N VAL A 113 1.38 1.80 -0.46
CA VAL A 113 1.51 0.47 0.12
C VAL A 113 0.12 -0.05 0.47
N PRO A 114 -0.35 -1.13 -0.18
CA PRO A 114 -1.71 -1.61 -0.01
C PRO A 114 -1.90 -2.34 1.31
N GLY A 115 -3.15 -2.48 1.71
CA GLY A 115 -3.56 -3.35 2.80
C GLY A 115 -3.88 -4.78 2.37
N SER A 116 -4.63 -5.47 3.21
CA SER A 116 -5.10 -6.85 3.04
C SER A 116 -5.89 -7.06 1.73
N ASP A 117 -5.99 -8.32 1.30
CA ASP A 117 -6.73 -8.76 0.09
C ASP A 117 -6.33 -8.09 -1.23
N THR A 118 -5.17 -7.41 -1.26
CA THR A 118 -4.62 -6.88 -2.51
C THR A 118 -3.73 -7.95 -3.17
N SER A 119 -4.10 -8.36 -4.37
CA SER A 119 -3.38 -9.33 -5.22
C SER A 119 -3.42 -8.85 -6.68
N LEU A 120 -2.83 -9.60 -7.62
CA LEU A 120 -2.99 -9.27 -9.04
C LEU A 120 -4.47 -9.26 -9.46
N ASP A 121 -5.27 -10.16 -8.90
CA ASP A 121 -6.70 -10.30 -9.17
C ASP A 121 -7.50 -9.06 -8.74
N THR A 122 -7.06 -8.34 -7.71
CA THR A 122 -7.74 -7.14 -7.17
C THR A 122 -6.98 -5.84 -7.46
N PHE A 123 -5.87 -5.92 -8.22
CA PHE A 123 -4.94 -4.82 -8.45
C PHE A 123 -5.61 -3.59 -9.07
N GLY A 124 -6.65 -3.78 -9.89
CA GLY A 124 -7.37 -2.68 -10.55
C GLY A 124 -7.87 -1.60 -9.59
N ARG A 125 -8.36 -1.97 -8.39
CA ARG A 125 -8.81 -1.01 -7.37
C ARG A 125 -7.64 -0.23 -6.78
N PHE A 126 -6.56 -0.92 -6.45
CA PHE A 126 -5.35 -0.31 -5.91
C PHE A 126 -4.72 0.67 -6.91
N ARG A 127 -4.64 0.24 -8.17
CA ARG A 127 -4.22 1.04 -9.32
C ARG A 127 -5.06 2.30 -9.50
N ALA A 128 -6.38 2.20 -9.37
CA ALA A 128 -7.27 3.35 -9.52
C ALA A 128 -6.96 4.46 -8.50
N GLY A 129 -6.57 4.10 -7.27
CA GLY A 129 -6.13 5.06 -6.27
C GLY A 129 -4.84 5.78 -6.63
N ALA A 130 -3.83 5.03 -7.11
CA ALA A 130 -2.57 5.61 -7.59
C ALA A 130 -2.78 6.54 -8.80
N ALA A 131 -3.62 6.13 -9.76
CA ALA A 131 -3.97 6.94 -10.92
C ALA A 131 -4.70 8.23 -10.53
N ALA A 132 -5.64 8.16 -9.59
CA ALA A 132 -6.38 9.32 -9.09
C ALA A 132 -5.45 10.33 -8.39
N LEU A 133 -4.49 9.84 -7.61
CA LEU A 133 -3.45 10.69 -7.01
C LEU A 133 -2.58 11.34 -8.07
N HIS A 134 -2.06 10.57 -9.03
CA HIS A 134 -1.25 11.12 -10.11
C HIS A 134 -2.01 12.20 -10.89
N HIS A 135 -3.26 11.94 -11.27
CA HIS A 135 -4.12 12.94 -11.92
C HIS A 135 -4.32 14.19 -11.07
N ARG A 136 -4.52 14.05 -9.75
CA ARG A 136 -4.67 15.19 -8.83
C ARG A 136 -3.39 16.03 -8.72
N LEU A 137 -2.22 15.39 -8.79
CA LEU A 137 -0.91 16.06 -8.74
C LEU A 137 -0.59 16.78 -10.06
N THR A 138 -0.91 16.19 -11.20
CA THR A 138 -0.64 16.79 -12.52
C THR A 138 -1.69 17.81 -12.97
N GLY A 139 -2.91 17.74 -12.42
CA GLY A 139 -4.02 18.65 -12.75
C GLY A 139 -3.88 20.05 -12.17
N GLN A 140 -2.88 20.32 -11.31
CA GLN A 140 -2.55 21.67 -10.86
C GLN A 140 -1.64 22.33 -11.90
N THR A 141 -2.17 23.32 -12.62
CA THR A 141 -1.48 23.97 -13.75
C THR A 141 -0.20 24.71 -13.32
N GLY A 142 0.92 24.35 -13.97
CA GLY A 142 2.00 25.27 -14.39
C GLY A 142 2.85 25.92 -13.30
N ALA A 143 3.90 25.20 -12.85
CA ALA A 143 5.09 25.61 -12.07
C ALA A 143 5.39 24.74 -10.84
N GLY A 144 4.55 23.74 -10.55
CA GLY A 144 4.77 22.78 -9.46
C GLY A 144 5.90 21.77 -9.73
N PRO A 145 6.40 21.06 -8.70
CA PRO A 145 7.42 20.02 -8.86
C PRO A 145 6.93 18.89 -9.77
N ARG A 146 7.85 18.23 -10.47
CA ARG A 146 7.52 17.02 -11.25
C ARG A 146 7.21 15.89 -10.27
N THR A 147 6.10 15.18 -10.51
CA THR A 147 5.63 14.13 -9.60
C THR A 147 5.56 12.78 -10.30
N ALA A 148 5.81 11.72 -9.55
CA ALA A 148 5.49 10.35 -9.93
C ALA A 148 4.77 9.64 -8.78
N VAL A 149 3.88 8.72 -9.12
CA VAL A 149 3.17 7.87 -8.17
C VAL A 149 3.50 6.42 -8.47
N VAL A 150 3.77 5.63 -7.44
CA VAL A 150 4.11 4.23 -7.53
C VAL A 150 3.10 3.41 -6.75
N ALA A 151 2.42 2.49 -7.43
CA ALA A 151 1.59 1.48 -6.78
C ALA A 151 2.45 0.25 -6.47
N TRP A 152 2.85 0.06 -5.21
CA TRP A 152 3.77 -1.02 -4.81
C TRP A 152 3.01 -2.20 -4.20
N LEU A 153 2.70 -3.23 -5.01
CA LEU A 153 2.27 -4.55 -4.53
C LEU A 153 3.50 -5.47 -4.52
N GLY A 154 4.43 -5.21 -3.59
CA GLY A 154 5.70 -5.94 -3.50
C GLY A 154 5.74 -7.11 -2.52
N TYR A 155 4.65 -7.37 -1.79
CA TYR A 155 4.59 -8.39 -0.74
C TYR A 155 3.31 -9.21 -0.82
N THR A 156 3.31 -10.38 -0.17
CA THR A 156 2.10 -11.19 -0.04
C THR A 156 1.19 -10.57 1.03
N THR A 157 0.08 -9.96 0.60
CA THR A 157 -0.86 -9.34 1.54
C THR A 157 -1.60 -10.40 2.37
N PRO A 158 -1.95 -10.10 3.63
CA PRO A 158 -2.78 -11.00 4.41
C PRO A 158 -4.20 -11.06 3.82
N GLY A 159 -4.83 -12.24 3.91
CA GLY A 159 -6.26 -12.38 3.64
C GLY A 159 -7.10 -11.87 4.82
N THR A 160 -8.21 -11.17 4.58
CA THR A 160 -9.06 -10.60 5.66
C THR A 160 -9.72 -11.64 6.56
N VAL A 161 -9.87 -12.89 6.10
CA VAL A 161 -10.43 -14.02 6.89
C VAL A 161 -9.32 -14.89 7.52
N SER A 162 -8.10 -14.39 7.57
CA SER A 162 -6.95 -15.09 8.16
C SER A 162 -6.54 -14.45 9.48
N ALA A 163 -6.11 -15.27 10.44
CA ALA A 163 -5.46 -14.79 11.68
C ALA A 163 -4.27 -13.85 11.40
N THR A 164 -3.65 -13.97 10.22
CA THR A 164 -2.51 -13.13 9.82
C THR A 164 -2.86 -11.66 9.61
N VAL A 165 -4.15 -11.30 9.51
CA VAL A 165 -4.58 -9.89 9.39
C VAL A 165 -4.52 -9.14 10.72
N ILE A 166 -4.40 -9.87 11.83
CA ILE A 166 -4.31 -9.32 13.20
C ILE A 166 -2.92 -9.54 13.82
N THR A 167 -1.97 -10.13 13.08
CA THR A 167 -0.58 -10.32 13.51
C THR A 167 0.38 -9.49 12.65
N PRO A 168 1.55 -9.09 13.18
CA PRO A 168 2.53 -8.30 12.44
C PRO A 168 3.40 -9.12 11.48
N ASP A 169 3.30 -10.45 11.46
CA ASP A 169 4.26 -11.33 10.76
C ASP A 169 4.43 -10.98 9.27
N ARG A 170 3.34 -10.73 8.54
CA ARG A 170 3.41 -10.32 7.12
C ARG A 170 4.08 -8.96 6.94
N ALA A 171 3.88 -8.06 7.90
CA ALA A 171 4.55 -6.77 7.90
C ALA A 171 6.04 -6.90 8.21
N GLU A 172 6.45 -7.84 9.07
CA GLU A 172 7.85 -8.15 9.34
C GLU A 172 8.54 -8.74 8.11
N GLU A 173 7.88 -9.67 7.41
CA GLU A 173 8.34 -10.25 6.14
C GLU A 173 8.45 -9.19 5.03
N ALA A 174 7.49 -8.27 4.93
CA ALA A 174 7.42 -7.27 3.87
C ALA A 174 8.34 -6.05 4.08
N ALA A 175 8.75 -5.76 5.31
CA ALA A 175 9.52 -4.56 5.63
C ALA A 175 10.92 -4.50 4.96
N PRO A 176 11.71 -5.59 4.91
CA PRO A 176 12.95 -5.63 4.12
C PRO A 176 12.72 -5.34 2.63
N ASP A 177 11.72 -5.97 2.02
CA ASP A 177 11.38 -5.77 0.60
C ASP A 177 11.00 -4.31 0.31
N LEU A 178 10.25 -3.65 1.20
CA LEU A 178 9.91 -2.24 1.05
C LEU A 178 11.14 -1.32 1.19
N ARG A 179 12.04 -1.61 2.15
CA ARG A 179 13.29 -0.85 2.32
C ARG A 179 14.20 -0.97 1.10
N GLU A 180 14.32 -2.18 0.57
CA GLU A 180 15.06 -2.46 -0.65
C GLU A 180 14.48 -1.71 -1.84
N PHE A 181 13.17 -1.85 -2.04
CA PHE A 181 12.46 -1.18 -3.11
C PHE A 181 12.68 0.34 -3.08
N LEU A 182 12.57 0.98 -1.92
CA LEU A 182 12.78 2.43 -1.81
C LEU A 182 14.22 2.85 -2.11
N ARG A 183 15.20 2.01 -1.79
CA ARG A 183 16.62 2.25 -2.10
C ARG A 183 16.88 2.19 -3.60
N GLU A 184 16.33 1.19 -4.28
CA GLU A 184 16.39 1.05 -5.74
C GLU A 184 15.61 2.17 -6.43
N LEU A 185 14.44 2.52 -5.91
CA LEU A 185 13.63 3.60 -6.45
C LEU A 185 14.39 4.94 -6.38
N ARG A 186 15.13 5.18 -5.28
CA ARG A 186 16.01 6.34 -5.14
C ARG A 186 17.09 6.40 -6.22
N SER A 187 17.70 5.26 -6.59
CA SER A 187 18.79 5.22 -7.58
C SER A 187 18.32 5.45 -9.02
N VAL A 188 17.01 5.36 -9.29
CA VAL A 188 16.43 5.60 -10.62
C VAL A 188 15.69 6.94 -10.73
N THR A 189 15.56 7.69 -9.63
CA THR A 189 14.87 8.99 -9.58
C THR A 189 15.84 10.17 -9.62
N ALA A 190 15.31 11.39 -9.81
CA ALA A 190 16.11 12.61 -9.79
C ALA A 190 16.90 12.77 -8.46
N PRO A 191 18.14 13.28 -8.50
CA PRO A 191 18.89 13.59 -7.30
C PRO A 191 18.11 14.53 -6.36
N GLY A 192 18.01 14.17 -5.09
CA GLY A 192 17.27 14.96 -4.10
C GLY A 192 15.74 14.82 -4.16
N ALA A 193 15.21 13.89 -4.97
CA ALA A 193 13.79 13.55 -4.97
C ALA A 193 13.29 13.24 -3.56
N ARG A 194 12.13 13.80 -3.19
CA ARG A 194 11.50 13.55 -1.89
C ARG A 194 10.45 12.46 -2.02
N PHE A 195 10.42 11.56 -1.04
CA PHE A 195 9.56 10.38 -1.04
C PHE A 195 8.50 10.52 0.05
N THR A 196 7.25 10.27 -0.33
CA THR A 196 6.11 10.17 0.58
C THR A 196 5.58 8.74 0.54
N LEU A 197 5.54 8.07 1.69
CA LEU A 197 4.90 6.76 1.81
C LEU A 197 3.43 6.92 2.18
N LEU A 198 2.56 6.31 1.38
CA LEU A 198 1.11 6.33 1.54
C LEU A 198 0.63 4.93 1.89
N CYS A 199 0.44 4.68 3.18
CA CYS A 199 0.22 3.35 3.71
C CYS A 199 -1.23 3.20 4.11
N HIS A 200 -1.91 2.19 3.56
CA HIS A 200 -3.34 1.99 3.74
C HIS A 200 -3.63 0.69 4.49
N SER A 201 -4.51 0.76 5.50
CA SER A 201 -4.96 -0.42 6.25
C SER A 201 -3.77 -1.23 6.79
N TYR A 202 -3.69 -2.54 6.57
CA TYR A 202 -2.54 -3.37 6.97
C TYR A 202 -1.18 -2.82 6.46
N GLY A 203 -1.16 -2.11 5.34
CA GLY A 203 0.03 -1.43 4.83
C GLY A 203 0.65 -0.44 5.83
N THR A 204 -0.13 0.09 6.79
CA THR A 204 0.41 0.95 7.87
C THR A 204 1.29 0.19 8.85
N VAL A 205 1.04 -1.11 9.03
CA VAL A 205 1.89 -2.01 9.84
C VAL A 205 3.17 -2.30 9.07
N VAL A 206 3.07 -2.61 7.77
CA VAL A 206 4.25 -2.81 6.88
C VAL A 206 5.15 -1.58 6.92
N CYS A 207 4.58 -0.40 6.71
CA CYS A 207 5.33 0.85 6.76
C CYS A 207 5.88 1.15 8.15
N GLY A 208 5.15 0.81 9.22
CA GLY A 208 5.63 0.95 10.59
C GLY A 208 6.87 0.11 10.86
N ARG A 209 6.88 -1.16 10.42
CA ARG A 209 8.03 -2.07 10.52
C ARG A 209 9.19 -1.68 9.59
N ALA A 210 8.88 -1.06 8.46
CA ALA A 210 9.88 -0.56 7.52
C ALA A 210 10.51 0.77 7.98
N ALA A 211 9.77 1.61 8.72
CA ALA A 211 10.07 3.01 9.04
C ALA A 211 11.48 3.31 9.58
N PRO A 212 12.08 2.49 10.47
CA PRO A 212 13.40 2.76 10.97
C PRO A 212 14.40 2.94 9.82
N HIS A 213 15.07 4.09 9.79
CA HIS A 213 16.09 4.46 8.80
C HIS A 213 15.60 4.64 7.35
N LEU A 214 14.28 4.71 7.10
CA LEU A 214 13.79 5.07 5.77
C LEU A 214 14.10 6.53 5.44
N ASP A 215 14.61 6.75 4.23
CA ASP A 215 14.89 8.08 3.69
C ASP A 215 13.66 8.66 2.97
N VAL A 216 12.58 8.84 3.76
CA VAL A 216 11.31 9.42 3.32
C VAL A 216 11.02 10.68 4.12
N THR A 217 10.37 11.66 3.50
CA THR A 217 10.07 12.94 4.17
C THR A 217 8.75 12.89 4.92
N ASP A 218 7.81 12.06 4.44
CA ASP A 218 6.45 11.97 4.95
C ASP A 218 6.00 10.51 4.94
N LEU A 219 5.36 10.10 6.04
CA LEU A 219 4.72 8.80 6.21
C LEU A 219 3.24 9.06 6.53
N VAL A 220 2.35 8.63 5.65
CA VAL A 220 0.90 8.87 5.74
C VAL A 220 0.19 7.57 6.04
N LEU A 221 -0.53 7.53 7.16
CA LEU A 221 -1.23 6.36 7.69
C LEU A 221 -2.75 6.54 7.45
N LEU A 222 -3.30 5.77 6.51
CA LEU A 222 -4.69 5.89 6.06
C LEU A 222 -5.49 4.67 6.54
N GLY A 223 -6.59 4.90 7.26
CA GLY A 223 -7.47 3.82 7.71
C GLY A 223 -6.71 2.78 8.55
N SER A 224 -5.80 3.26 9.40
CA SER A 224 -4.83 2.41 10.07
C SER A 224 -5.48 1.62 11.20
N PRO A 225 -5.26 0.29 11.27
CA PRO A 225 -5.54 -0.48 12.48
C PRO A 225 -4.43 -0.33 13.54
N GLY A 226 -3.30 0.29 13.16
CA GLY A 226 -2.10 0.54 13.97
C GLY A 226 -0.83 0.43 13.13
N THR A 227 0.34 0.61 13.75
CA THR A 227 1.65 0.54 13.08
C THR A 227 2.58 -0.53 13.64
N GLY A 228 2.18 -1.20 14.72
CA GLY A 228 3.06 -2.03 15.53
C GLY A 228 3.97 -1.25 16.47
N ALA A 229 3.81 0.08 16.57
CA ALA A 229 4.54 0.95 17.49
C ALA A 229 3.60 1.63 18.47
N ALA A 230 4.08 1.93 19.68
CA ALA A 230 3.28 2.58 20.72
C ALA A 230 3.11 4.09 20.46
N SER A 231 4.09 4.72 19.83
CA SER A 231 4.06 6.15 19.47
C SER A 231 4.76 6.42 18.12
N ALA A 232 4.55 7.62 17.59
CA ALA A 232 5.24 8.16 16.44
C ALA A 232 6.78 8.19 16.63
N ALA A 233 7.25 8.43 17.86
CA ALA A 233 8.68 8.42 18.18
C ALA A 233 9.28 7.00 18.10
N ASP A 234 8.49 5.97 18.47
CA ASP A 234 8.92 4.57 18.43
C ASP A 234 9.08 4.02 17.02
N LEU A 235 8.55 4.70 15.99
CA LEU A 235 8.82 4.40 14.58
C LEU A 235 10.26 4.70 14.17
N ARG A 236 11.02 5.45 14.99
CA ARG A 236 12.46 5.76 14.78
C ARG A 236 12.76 6.30 13.38
N THR A 237 11.86 7.15 12.88
CA THR A 237 11.98 7.82 11.58
C THR A 237 12.11 9.33 11.75
N ARG A 238 12.74 9.98 10.76
CA ARG A 238 12.77 11.45 10.66
C ARG A 238 11.60 12.00 9.85
N ALA A 239 10.80 11.12 9.25
CA ALA A 239 9.65 11.50 8.46
C ALA A 239 8.59 12.22 9.31
N ARG A 240 7.88 13.16 8.71
CA ARG A 240 6.65 13.69 9.31
C ARG A 240 5.58 12.61 9.22
N ILE A 241 4.98 12.27 10.35
CA ILE A 241 3.95 11.23 10.40
C ILE A 241 2.58 11.88 10.37
N TRP A 242 1.77 11.47 9.40
CA TRP A 242 0.41 11.94 9.18
C TRP A 242 -0.56 10.78 9.37
N ALA A 243 -1.75 11.06 9.90
CA ALA A 243 -2.79 10.05 10.07
C ALA A 243 -4.16 10.58 9.66
N ALA A 244 -4.97 9.70 9.08
CA ALA A 244 -6.33 10.04 8.69
C ALA A 244 -7.24 8.81 8.69
N ARG A 245 -8.46 8.98 9.20
CA ARG A 245 -9.56 8.00 9.13
C ARG A 245 -10.80 8.68 8.57
N GLY A 246 -11.44 8.05 7.58
CA GLY A 246 -12.73 8.53 7.09
C GLY A 246 -13.82 8.30 8.13
N ALA A 247 -14.83 9.18 8.20
CA ALA A 247 -15.86 9.09 9.23
C ALA A 247 -16.69 7.78 9.16
N ASP A 248 -16.79 7.18 7.97
CA ASP A 248 -17.51 5.93 7.72
C ASP A 248 -16.54 4.72 7.62
N ASP A 249 -15.27 4.89 8.01
CA ASP A 249 -14.31 3.79 8.04
C ASP A 249 -14.51 2.91 9.27
N TRP A 250 -14.92 1.66 9.03
CA TRP A 250 -15.13 0.61 10.03
C TRP A 250 -13.89 0.29 10.87
N VAL A 251 -12.68 0.67 10.43
CA VAL A 251 -11.47 0.49 11.23
C VAL A 251 -11.54 1.24 12.57
N ALA A 252 -12.41 2.25 12.69
CA ALA A 252 -12.70 2.88 13.99
C ALA A 252 -13.22 1.90 15.06
N ASP A 253 -13.82 0.79 14.64
CA ASP A 253 -14.36 -0.25 15.53
C ASP A 253 -13.32 -1.36 15.84
N VAL A 254 -12.11 -1.30 15.27
CA VAL A 254 -11.04 -2.27 15.53
C VAL A 254 -10.34 -1.93 16.84
N PRO A 255 -10.15 -2.90 17.76
CA PRO A 255 -9.38 -2.67 18.98
C PRO A 255 -7.92 -2.27 18.69
N HIS A 256 -7.57 -1.02 18.98
CA HIS A 256 -6.22 -0.47 18.82
C HIS A 256 -5.33 -0.77 20.02
N VAL A 257 -5.06 -2.05 20.24
CA VAL A 257 -4.19 -2.55 21.30
C VAL A 257 -3.23 -3.57 20.70
N SER A 258 -2.12 -3.85 21.39
CA SER A 258 -1.25 -4.99 21.08
C SER A 258 -1.05 -5.80 22.35
N ALA A 259 -1.17 -7.12 22.24
CA ALA A 259 -0.91 -8.05 23.34
C ALA A 259 -0.16 -9.28 22.83
N ASP A 260 0.80 -9.76 23.61
CA ASP A 260 1.45 -11.04 23.35
C ASP A 260 0.59 -12.17 23.92
N LEU A 261 0.06 -13.00 23.02
CA LEU A 261 -0.79 -14.14 23.35
C LEU A 261 -0.12 -15.40 22.84
N PHE A 262 0.28 -16.28 23.77
CA PHE A 262 0.91 -17.58 23.46
C PHE A 262 2.17 -17.47 22.56
N GLY A 263 2.94 -16.39 22.70
CA GLY A 263 4.14 -16.13 21.88
C GLY A 263 3.87 -15.48 20.53
N THR A 264 2.63 -15.06 20.25
CA THR A 264 2.25 -14.30 19.06
C THR A 264 1.71 -12.94 19.46
N THR A 265 2.27 -11.87 18.87
CA THR A 265 1.73 -10.52 19.05
C THR A 265 0.43 -10.37 18.25
N VAL A 266 -0.66 -10.04 18.95
CA VAL A 266 -1.97 -9.78 18.37
C VAL A 266 -2.32 -8.31 18.53
N GLY A 267 -2.72 -7.69 17.43
CA GLY A 267 -3.06 -6.27 17.34
C GLY A 267 -1.85 -5.38 17.05
N PHE A 268 -2.11 -4.11 16.73
CA PHE A 268 -1.15 -3.23 16.06
C PHE A 268 -0.75 -2.00 16.87
N GLY A 269 -1.04 -2.01 18.17
CA GLY A 269 -0.69 -0.93 19.09
C GLY A 269 -1.65 0.26 19.00
N THR A 270 -1.16 1.42 19.45
CA THR A 270 -1.94 2.64 19.61
C THR A 270 -2.54 3.14 18.29
N ASP A 271 -3.79 3.61 18.34
CA ASP A 271 -4.46 4.26 17.21
C ASP A 271 -3.65 5.47 16.73
N PRO A 272 -3.22 5.55 15.45
CA PRO A 272 -2.51 6.70 14.93
C PRO A 272 -3.29 8.02 14.97
N LEU A 273 -4.61 7.98 15.13
CA LEU A 273 -5.43 9.19 15.34
C LEU A 273 -5.45 9.65 16.81
N SER A 274 -5.01 8.82 17.76
CA SER A 274 -4.95 9.19 19.17
C SER A 274 -3.87 10.26 19.39
N PRO A 275 -4.14 11.31 20.19
CA PRO A 275 -3.11 12.26 20.62
C PRO A 275 -1.89 11.57 21.26
N SER A 276 -2.09 10.44 21.94
CA SER A 276 -1.00 9.68 22.58
C SER A 276 -0.03 9.03 21.57
N PHE A 277 -0.46 8.82 20.32
CA PHE A 277 0.44 8.33 19.27
C PHE A 277 1.34 9.45 18.76
N GLY A 278 0.81 10.67 18.61
CA GLY A 278 1.59 11.85 18.21
C GLY A 278 1.75 12.08 16.71
N ALA A 279 0.88 11.50 15.86
CA ALA A 279 0.82 11.84 14.45
C ALA A 279 0.09 13.17 14.19
N ARG A 280 0.33 13.76 13.01
CA ARG A 280 -0.42 14.92 12.52
C ARG A 280 -1.71 14.45 11.87
N VAL A 281 -2.84 14.68 12.53
CA VAL A 281 -4.15 14.24 12.02
C VAL A 281 -4.70 15.23 10.99
N PHE A 282 -5.21 14.74 9.87
CA PHE A 282 -5.83 15.57 8.83
C PHE A 282 -7.20 15.04 8.40
N ALA A 283 -8.03 15.92 7.83
CA ALA A 283 -9.38 15.58 7.41
C ALA A 283 -9.41 14.60 6.24
N ALA A 284 -10.10 13.47 6.41
CA ALA A 284 -10.37 12.49 5.35
C ALA A 284 -11.78 12.63 4.73
N GLY A 285 -12.69 13.36 5.38
CA GLY A 285 -14.11 13.40 5.04
C GLY A 285 -14.87 12.13 5.46
N SER A 286 -16.06 11.92 4.88
CA SER A 286 -16.93 10.77 5.19
C SER A 286 -16.66 9.54 4.31
N GLY A 287 -15.43 9.36 3.82
CA GLY A 287 -15.09 8.16 3.06
C GLY A 287 -15.13 6.91 3.95
N GLY A 288 -15.49 5.77 3.37
CA GLY A 288 -15.26 4.47 3.98
C GLY A 288 -13.82 3.99 3.76
N HIS A 289 -13.54 2.77 4.22
CA HIS A 289 -12.18 2.23 4.29
C HIS A 289 -11.41 2.22 2.96
N SER A 290 -12.08 2.11 1.81
CA SER A 290 -11.41 2.06 0.50
C SER A 290 -11.44 3.38 -0.28
N ASP A 291 -11.83 4.49 0.36
CA ASP A 291 -12.23 5.71 -0.35
C ASP A 291 -11.22 6.85 -0.29
N TYR A 292 -10.06 6.65 0.35
CA TYR A 292 -9.05 7.70 0.58
C TYR A 292 -8.52 8.39 -0.67
N PHE A 293 -8.58 7.71 -1.82
CA PHE A 293 -8.13 8.21 -3.11
C PHE A 293 -9.30 8.56 -4.04
N ARG A 294 -10.54 8.62 -3.54
CA ARG A 294 -11.70 9.00 -4.35
C ARG A 294 -11.49 10.41 -4.93
N PRO A 295 -11.63 10.59 -6.26
CA PRO A 295 -11.56 11.91 -6.88
C PRO A 295 -12.49 12.92 -6.22
N GLY A 296 -11.98 14.13 -5.97
CA GLY A 296 -12.73 15.21 -5.31
C GLY A 296 -12.89 15.07 -3.79
N SER A 297 -12.38 14.00 -3.17
CA SER A 297 -12.47 13.84 -1.71
C SER A 297 -11.50 14.77 -0.95
N PRO A 298 -11.86 15.17 0.29
CA PRO A 298 -10.93 15.89 1.17
C PRO A 298 -9.64 15.12 1.43
N SER A 299 -9.73 13.79 1.61
CA SER A 299 -8.58 12.91 1.78
C SER A 299 -7.58 13.04 0.62
N LEU A 300 -8.04 12.87 -0.63
CA LEU A 300 -7.16 12.95 -1.80
C LEU A 300 -6.51 14.33 -1.94
N ALA A 301 -7.25 15.40 -1.62
CA ALA A 301 -6.72 16.76 -1.65
C ALA A 301 -5.60 16.98 -0.63
N ASN A 302 -5.76 16.48 0.60
CA ASN A 302 -4.74 16.57 1.65
C ASN A 302 -3.53 15.68 1.36
N ILE A 303 -3.74 14.46 0.85
CA ILE A 303 -2.65 13.58 0.40
C ILE A 303 -1.82 14.28 -0.67
N ALA A 304 -2.45 14.91 -1.66
CA ALA A 304 -1.74 15.65 -2.71
C ALA A 304 -0.90 16.80 -2.14
N ARG A 305 -1.44 17.58 -1.20
CA ARG A 305 -0.71 18.66 -0.50
C ARG A 305 0.52 18.13 0.24
N ILE A 306 0.39 17.01 0.95
CA ILE A 306 1.52 16.36 1.64
C ILE A 306 2.60 15.98 0.64
N VAL A 307 2.23 15.30 -0.47
CA VAL A 307 3.18 14.88 -1.52
C VAL A 307 3.88 16.08 -2.16
N LEU A 308 3.18 17.19 -2.38
CA LEU A 308 3.77 18.40 -2.94
C LEU A 308 4.67 19.14 -1.93
N GLY A 309 4.46 18.90 -0.63
CA GLY A 309 5.15 19.58 0.46
C GLY A 309 4.42 20.85 0.95
N GLU A 310 3.18 21.06 0.52
CA GLU A 310 2.28 22.16 0.88
C GLU A 310 1.65 21.91 2.27
N THR A 311 2.47 21.56 3.26
CA THR A 311 1.98 21.01 4.54
C THR A 311 1.20 22.00 5.40
N SER A 312 1.32 23.31 5.14
CA SER A 312 0.50 24.36 5.79
C SER A 312 -0.94 24.39 5.27
N GLU A 313 -1.18 23.88 4.07
CA GLU A 313 -2.51 23.85 3.43
C GLU A 313 -3.31 22.60 3.80
N VAL A 314 -2.69 21.66 4.53
CA VAL A 314 -3.35 20.43 4.98
C VAL A 314 -4.39 20.79 6.04
N THR A 315 -5.64 20.44 5.78
CA THR A 315 -6.74 20.75 6.71
C THR A 315 -6.77 19.75 7.87
N GLY A 316 -6.83 20.25 9.11
CA GLY A 316 -7.02 19.42 10.30
C GLY A 316 -8.36 18.67 10.28
N ALA A 317 -8.41 17.53 10.98
CA ALA A 317 -9.63 16.77 11.22
C ALA A 317 -10.51 17.42 12.29
#